data_AF-A0A959NF91-F1
#
_entry.id   AF-A0A959NF91-F1
#
_cell.length_a   1.000
_cell.length_b   1.000
_cell.length_c   1.000
_cell.angle_alpha   90.00
_cell.angle_beta   90.00
_cell.angle_gamma   90.00
#
_symmetry.space_group_name_H-M   'P 1'
#
loop_
_entity.id
_entity.type
_entity.pdbx_description
1 polymer ?
#
loop_
_entity_poly.entity_id
_entity_poly.type
_entity_poly.pdbx_seq_one_letter_code
_entity_poly.pdbx_strand_id
1 'polypeptide(L)'
;MNLQPDTEFEVKEEKALVYVLAFACLALCIYAIIHFLLIGLKKQEYTQLLYALVIIPAIYFFRKAKQNTVYIRINKTGIYERENLVTTWPYFLNAYINQKKKTISIQDNFVLVIEHLKPNNTSGFRKKIALTNTQNKSEEDIMTAIIYFWKIYKAKK
;
A
#
# COMPACT_ATOMS: atom_id res chain seq x y z
N MET A 1 12.86 14.89 5.55
CA MET A 1 12.91 14.17 4.27
C MET A 1 13.77 14.97 3.29
N ASN A 2 14.78 14.37 2.64
CA ASN A 2 15.66 15.07 1.70
C ASN A 2 15.22 14.75 0.27
N LEU A 3 14.35 15.58 -0.31
CA LEU A 3 13.85 15.41 -1.67
C LEU A 3 14.85 16.05 -2.64
N GLN A 4 15.37 15.29 -3.59
CA GLN A 4 16.25 15.82 -4.65
C GLN A 4 15.49 15.90 -5.99
N PRO A 5 15.82 16.85 -6.88
CA PRO A 5 15.10 17.07 -8.13
C PRO A 5 15.02 15.86 -9.08
N ASP A 6 16.03 14.98 -9.02
CA ASP A 6 16.13 13.77 -9.85
C ASP A 6 15.70 12.49 -9.13
N THR A 7 15.25 12.60 -7.89
CA THR A 7 14.75 11.44 -7.12
C THR A 7 13.27 11.21 -7.36
N GLU A 8 12.83 9.98 -7.13
CA GLU A 8 11.41 9.63 -7.10
C GLU A 8 10.96 9.48 -5.65
N PHE A 9 9.81 10.06 -5.32
CA PHE A 9 9.15 9.83 -4.04
C PHE A 9 8.17 8.67 -4.18
N GLU A 10 8.48 7.56 -3.54
CA GLU A 10 7.69 6.33 -3.59
C GLU A 10 6.99 6.05 -2.26
N VAL A 11 5.68 5.84 -2.34
CA VAL A 11 4.84 5.33 -1.25
C VAL A 11 4.63 3.84 -1.51
N LYS A 12 4.99 3.02 -0.52
CA LYS A 12 4.86 1.56 -0.55
C LYS A 12 4.07 1.11 0.67
N GLU A 13 3.39 -0.02 0.53
CA GLU A 13 2.80 -0.70 1.69
C GLU A 13 3.92 -1.25 2.59
N GLU A 14 3.79 -1.01 3.89
CA GLU A 14 4.56 -1.60 4.97
C GLU A 14 4.18 -3.06 5.11
N LYS A 15 5.19 -3.91 5.02
CA LYS A 15 5.02 -5.37 4.95
C LYS A 15 5.34 -6.06 6.26
N ALA A 16 5.82 -5.33 7.26
CA ALA A 16 6.30 -5.88 8.52
C ALA A 16 5.22 -6.76 9.18
N LEU A 17 4.01 -6.24 9.35
CA LEU A 17 2.90 -6.99 9.93
C LEU A 17 2.51 -8.22 9.10
N VAL A 18 2.55 -8.12 7.76
CA VAL A 18 2.23 -9.24 6.88
C VAL A 18 3.27 -10.35 6.99
N TYR A 19 4.56 -10.00 7.11
CA TYR A 19 5.62 -10.96 7.37
C TYR A 19 5.48 -11.60 8.76
N VAL A 20 5.21 -10.81 9.80
CA VAL A 20 4.99 -11.34 11.16
C VAL A 20 3.85 -12.36 11.17
N LEU A 21 2.72 -12.04 10.52
CA LEU A 21 1.59 -12.97 10.38
C LEU A 21 1.98 -14.24 9.58
N ALA A 22 2.71 -14.08 8.47
CA ALA A 22 3.15 -15.21 7.66
C ALA A 22 4.06 -16.16 8.46
N PHE A 23 5.00 -15.62 9.22
CA PHE A 23 5.90 -16.41 10.09
C PHE A 23 5.15 -17.06 11.24
N ALA A 24 4.21 -16.36 11.89
CA ALA A 24 3.39 -16.94 12.95
C ALA A 24 2.57 -18.14 12.45
N CYS A 25 1.91 -18.01 11.29
CA CYS A 25 1.19 -19.12 10.66
C CYS A 25 2.11 -20.29 10.28
N LEU A 26 3.31 -20.00 9.76
CA LEU A 26 4.30 -21.02 9.43
C LEU A 26 4.77 -21.77 10.69
N ALA A 27 5.05 -21.07 11.78
CA ALA A 27 5.47 -21.67 13.04
C ALA A 27 4.40 -22.60 13.62
N LEU A 28 3.12 -22.20 13.57
CA LEU A 28 2.00 -23.05 13.98
C LEU A 28 1.90 -24.32 13.13
N CYS A 29 2.09 -24.20 11.81
CA CYS A 29 2.08 -25.34 10.91
C CYS A 29 3.23 -26.31 11.21
N ILE A 30 4.46 -25.80 11.41
CA ILE A 30 5.64 -26.60 11.76
C ILE A 30 5.39 -27.33 13.10
N TYR A 31 4.89 -26.63 14.11
CA TYR A 31 4.54 -27.21 15.40
C TYR A 31 3.54 -28.37 15.24
N ALA A 32 2.47 -28.17 14.47
CA ALA A 32 1.47 -29.19 14.22
C ALA A 32 2.06 -30.43 13.52
N ILE A 33 2.94 -30.24 12.55
CA ILE A 33 3.62 -31.34 11.85
C ILE A 33 4.55 -32.11 12.80
N ILE A 34 5.37 -31.41 13.59
CA ILE A 34 6.28 -32.06 14.55
C ILE A 34 5.48 -32.86 15.58
N HIS A 35 4.44 -32.26 16.15
CA HIS A 35 3.59 -32.92 17.14
C HIS A 35 2.89 -34.16 16.57
N PHE A 36 2.40 -34.07 15.32
CA PHE A 36 1.83 -35.20 14.59
C PHE A 36 2.84 -36.34 14.39
N LEU A 37 4.08 -36.02 14.00
CA LEU A 37 5.14 -37.01 13.81
C LEU A 37 5.56 -37.68 15.13
N LEU A 38 5.57 -36.95 16.25
CA LEU A 38 6.00 -37.47 17.55
C LEU A 38 4.97 -38.37 18.23
N ILE A 39 3.68 -38.07 18.11
CA ILE A 39 2.60 -38.80 18.82
C ILE A 39 2.02 -39.95 17.99
N GLY A 40 2.21 -39.90 16.67
CA GLY A 40 1.73 -40.93 15.75
C GLY A 40 0.21 -40.98 15.62
N LEU A 41 -0.27 -41.72 14.60
CA LEU A 41 -1.67 -41.78 14.18
C LEU A 41 -2.65 -42.39 15.21
N LYS A 42 -2.16 -42.96 16.32
CA LYS A 42 -3.00 -43.75 17.24
C LYS A 42 -3.86 -42.93 18.21
N LYS A 43 -3.58 -41.63 18.38
CA LYS A 43 -4.30 -40.74 19.31
C LYS A 43 -4.66 -39.42 18.62
N GLN A 44 -5.23 -39.55 17.42
CA GLN A 44 -5.42 -38.44 16.51
C GLN A 44 -6.62 -37.59 16.94
N GLU A 45 -6.36 -36.46 17.59
CA GLU A 45 -7.37 -35.42 17.80
C GLU A 45 -7.49 -34.57 16.53
N TYR A 46 -8.73 -34.33 16.07
CA TYR A 46 -9.04 -33.53 14.87
C TYR A 46 -8.43 -32.12 14.89
N THR A 47 -8.07 -31.61 16.06
CA THR A 47 -7.40 -30.32 16.30
C THR A 47 -6.05 -30.22 15.57
N GLN A 48 -5.29 -31.31 15.46
CA GLN A 48 -3.95 -31.30 14.83
C GLN A 48 -4.03 -31.15 13.31
N LEU A 49 -5.04 -31.76 12.68
CA LEU A 49 -5.31 -31.63 11.25
C LEU A 49 -5.73 -30.19 10.91
N LEU A 50 -6.48 -29.54 11.80
CA LEU A 50 -6.91 -28.15 11.65
C LEU A 50 -5.70 -27.18 11.64
N TYR A 51 -4.69 -27.42 12.48
CA TYR A 51 -3.47 -26.61 12.48
C TYR A 51 -2.59 -26.83 11.25
N ALA A 52 -2.59 -28.03 10.66
CA ALA A 52 -1.88 -28.27 9.39
C ALA A 52 -2.48 -27.45 8.24
N LEU A 53 -3.79 -27.19 8.24
CA LEU A 53 -4.45 -26.33 7.24
C LEU A 53 -4.03 -24.86 7.30
N VAL A 54 -3.37 -24.42 8.39
CA VAL A 54 -2.80 -23.07 8.53
C VAL A 54 -1.66 -22.81 7.51
N ILE A 55 -1.17 -23.83 6.82
CA ILE A 55 -0.26 -23.65 5.68
C ILE A 55 -0.88 -22.82 4.54
N ILE A 56 -2.20 -22.93 4.33
CA ILE A 56 -2.92 -22.20 3.28
C ILE A 56 -2.85 -20.67 3.55
N PRO A 57 -3.27 -20.16 4.72
CA PRO A 57 -3.11 -18.74 5.04
C PRO A 57 -1.64 -18.32 5.12
N ALA A 58 -0.71 -19.18 5.57
CA ALA A 58 0.72 -18.87 5.55
C ALA A 58 1.23 -18.56 4.13
N ILE A 59 0.93 -19.44 3.15
CA ILE A 59 1.28 -19.25 1.75
C ILE A 59 0.64 -17.97 1.19
N TYR A 60 -0.64 -17.72 1.52
CA TYR A 60 -1.33 -16.50 1.11
C TYR A 60 -0.63 -15.23 1.62
N PHE A 61 -0.30 -15.17 2.91
CA PHE A 61 0.39 -14.01 3.49
C PHE A 61 1.80 -13.81 2.91
N PHE A 62 2.56 -14.89 2.68
CA PHE A 62 3.87 -14.80 2.02
C PHE A 62 3.76 -14.24 0.59
N ARG A 63 2.79 -14.71 -0.20
CA ARG A 63 2.56 -14.20 -1.56
C ARG A 63 2.18 -12.73 -1.53
N LYS A 64 1.30 -12.34 -0.60
CA LYS A 64 0.88 -10.95 -0.41
C LYS A 64 2.05 -10.05 0.02
N ALA A 65 2.90 -10.52 0.93
CA ALA A 65 4.10 -9.78 1.36
C ALA A 65 5.11 -9.61 0.21
N LYS A 66 5.27 -10.61 -0.67
CA LYS A 66 6.21 -10.55 -1.79
C LYS A 66 5.80 -9.55 -2.88
N GLN A 67 4.51 -9.22 -3.02
CA GLN A 67 4.04 -8.25 -4.02
C GLN A 67 4.57 -6.85 -3.69
N ASN A 68 5.58 -6.36 -4.44
CA ASN A 68 6.11 -5.00 -4.36
C ASN A 68 5.21 -4.04 -5.13
N THR A 69 4.05 -3.71 -4.57
CA THR A 69 3.16 -2.74 -5.20
C THR A 69 3.57 -1.36 -4.74
N VAL A 70 4.28 -0.62 -5.60
CA VAL A 70 4.41 0.84 -5.44
C VAL A 70 3.01 1.41 -5.52
N TYR A 71 2.56 2.05 -4.44
CA TYR A 71 1.17 2.48 -4.32
C TYR A 71 0.98 3.85 -4.98
N ILE A 72 1.83 4.80 -4.60
CA ILE A 72 1.91 6.14 -5.20
C ILE A 72 3.37 6.44 -5.53
N ARG A 73 3.62 6.99 -6.70
CA ARG A 73 4.95 7.50 -7.09
C ARG A 73 4.81 8.92 -7.60
N ILE A 74 5.63 9.81 -7.07
CA ILE A 74 5.66 11.23 -7.42
C ILE A 74 7.08 11.58 -7.84
N ASN A 75 7.24 12.12 -9.05
CA ASN A 75 8.55 12.45 -9.60
C ASN A 75 8.47 13.69 -10.50
N LYS A 76 9.54 14.00 -11.23
CA LYS A 76 9.61 15.15 -12.14
C LYS A 76 8.64 15.09 -13.33
N THR A 77 8.07 13.94 -13.67
CA THR A 77 7.14 13.81 -14.80
C THR A 77 5.67 13.92 -14.38
N GLY A 78 5.34 13.43 -13.18
CA GLY A 78 3.97 13.52 -12.68
C GLY A 78 3.70 12.67 -11.45
N ILE A 79 2.42 12.31 -11.29
CA ILE A 79 1.91 11.48 -10.22
C ILE A 79 1.39 10.17 -10.81
N TYR A 80 1.78 9.05 -10.18
CA TYR A 80 1.45 7.70 -10.59
C TYR A 80 0.76 6.95 -9.44
N GLU A 81 -0.21 6.11 -9.77
CA GLU A 81 -0.90 5.19 -8.86
C GLU A 81 -0.72 3.77 -9.39
N ARG A 82 -0.10 2.87 -8.60
CA ARG A 82 0.17 1.48 -9.01
C ARG A 82 0.82 1.41 -10.39
N GLU A 83 1.87 2.19 -10.60
CA GLU A 83 2.61 2.31 -11.87
C GLU A 83 1.82 2.94 -13.04
N ASN A 84 0.54 3.29 -12.86
CA ASN A 84 -0.25 3.97 -13.88
C ASN A 84 -0.15 5.48 -13.70
N LEU A 85 0.12 6.21 -14.79
CA LEU A 85 0.14 7.67 -14.78
C LEU A 85 -1.26 8.20 -14.45
N VAL A 86 -1.37 8.95 -13.34
CA VAL A 86 -2.59 9.66 -12.97
C VAL A 86 -2.63 11.00 -13.69
N THR A 87 -1.57 11.78 -13.57
CA THR A 87 -1.47 13.08 -14.22
C THR A 87 -0.02 13.52 -14.36
N THR A 88 0.27 14.27 -15.42
CA THR A 88 1.54 14.99 -15.58
C THR A 88 1.40 16.41 -15.05
N TRP A 89 2.50 17.05 -14.66
CA TRP A 89 2.45 18.42 -14.16
C TRP A 89 1.74 19.44 -15.08
N PRO A 90 1.90 19.44 -16.42
CA PRO A 90 1.14 20.37 -17.27
C PRO A 90 -0.40 20.31 -17.12
N TYR A 91 -0.94 19.15 -16.74
CA TYR A 91 -2.39 18.94 -16.58
C TYR A 91 -2.82 18.86 -15.12
N PHE A 92 -1.88 18.98 -14.18
CA PHE A 92 -2.19 18.99 -12.75
C PHE A 92 -2.82 20.32 -12.35
N LEU A 93 -3.92 20.26 -11.61
CA LEU A 93 -4.62 21.44 -11.10
C LEU A 93 -4.38 21.61 -9.60
N ASN A 94 -4.70 20.56 -8.83
CA ASN A 94 -4.66 20.61 -7.38
C ASN A 94 -4.55 19.20 -6.77
N ALA A 95 -4.05 19.12 -5.54
CA ALA A 95 -4.12 17.92 -4.72
C ALA A 95 -4.49 18.29 -3.28
N TYR A 96 -5.33 17.48 -2.65
CA TYR A 96 -5.68 17.63 -1.23
C TYR A 96 -6.06 16.30 -0.62
N ILE A 97 -5.93 16.20 0.70
CA ILE A 97 -6.38 15.05 1.47
C ILE A 97 -7.80 15.33 1.95
N ASN A 98 -8.67 14.34 1.81
CA ASN A 98 -10.03 14.36 2.34
C ASN A 98 -10.25 13.15 3.26
N GLN A 99 -10.87 13.37 4.41
CA GLN A 99 -11.23 12.30 5.34
C GLN A 99 -12.66 11.87 5.09
N LYS A 100 -12.87 10.62 4.67
CA LYS A 100 -14.22 10.05 4.58
C LYS A 100 -14.65 9.55 5.96
N LYS A 101 -15.60 10.22 6.58
CA LYS A 101 -16.33 9.68 7.74
C LYS A 101 -17.19 8.50 7.26
N LYS A 102 -16.83 7.28 7.63
CA LYS A 102 -17.73 6.12 7.50
C LYS A 102 -18.41 5.89 8.84
N THR A 103 -19.72 5.74 8.83
CA THR A 103 -20.58 5.58 10.02
C THR A 103 -20.21 4.36 10.88
N ILE A 104 -19.43 3.41 10.34
CA ILE A 104 -19.06 2.13 10.99
C ILE A 104 -17.55 1.81 10.80
N SER A 105 -16.66 2.81 10.73
CA SER A 105 -15.22 2.51 10.74
C SER A 105 -14.51 3.08 11.96
N ILE A 106 -13.83 2.21 12.69
CA ILE A 106 -12.94 2.56 13.81
C ILE A 106 -11.66 3.26 13.30
N GLN A 107 -11.37 3.15 12.01
CA GLN A 107 -10.18 3.74 11.37
C GLN A 107 -10.53 4.99 10.57
N ASP A 108 -9.64 5.98 10.64
CA ASP A 108 -9.63 7.12 9.74
C ASP A 108 -9.37 6.67 8.31
N ASN A 109 -10.24 7.08 7.39
CA ASN A 109 -10.10 6.78 5.97
C ASN A 109 -9.70 8.06 5.24
N PHE A 110 -8.41 8.30 5.11
CA PHE A 110 -7.89 9.38 4.30
C PHE A 110 -7.90 9.01 2.81
N VAL A 111 -8.20 10.00 1.98
CA VAL A 111 -8.23 9.86 0.53
C VAL A 111 -7.48 11.03 -0.07
N LEU A 112 -6.44 10.75 -0.84
CA LEU A 112 -5.77 11.74 -1.67
C LEU A 112 -6.66 12.02 -2.90
N VAL A 113 -7.08 13.26 -3.06
CA VAL A 113 -7.85 13.72 -4.22
C VAL A 113 -6.90 14.50 -5.12
N ILE A 114 -6.76 14.04 -6.36
CA ILE A 114 -5.96 14.69 -7.40
C ILE A 114 -6.92 15.26 -8.44
N GLU A 115 -6.84 16.56 -8.65
CA GLU A 115 -7.60 17.28 -9.67
C GLU A 115 -6.69 17.55 -10.87
N HIS A 116 -7.15 17.19 -12.05
CA HIS A 116 -6.37 17.28 -13.30
C HIS A 116 -7.27 17.48 -14.52
N LEU A 117 -6.68 18.00 -15.59
CA LEU A 117 -7.29 18.07 -16.92
C LEU A 117 -6.91 16.82 -17.73
N LYS A 118 -7.73 16.48 -18.73
CA LYS A 118 -7.31 15.52 -19.76
C LYS A 118 -6.81 16.30 -20.99
N PRO A 119 -5.84 15.77 -21.75
CA PRO A 119 -5.28 16.44 -22.92
C PRO A 119 -6.33 16.95 -23.94
N ASN A 120 -7.47 16.25 -24.03
CA ASN A 120 -8.54 16.53 -25.00
C ASN A 120 -9.84 17.02 -24.36
N ASN A 121 -9.84 17.38 -23.07
CA ASN A 121 -11.06 17.81 -22.39
C ASN A 121 -10.75 18.88 -21.34
N THR A 122 -11.43 20.02 -21.46
CA THR A 122 -11.34 21.17 -20.53
C THR A 122 -12.04 20.93 -19.20
N SER A 123 -12.82 19.85 -19.08
CA SER A 123 -13.48 19.46 -17.83
C SER A 123 -12.47 18.93 -16.81
N GLY A 124 -12.51 19.47 -15.59
CA GLY A 124 -11.70 18.98 -14.48
C GLY A 124 -12.11 17.57 -14.05
N PHE A 125 -11.15 16.65 -14.03
CA PHE A 125 -11.32 15.28 -13.55
C PHE A 125 -10.73 15.15 -12.14
N ARG A 126 -11.39 14.33 -11.30
CA ARG A 126 -10.92 13.99 -9.96
C ARG A 126 -10.56 12.51 -9.87
N LYS A 127 -9.30 12.23 -9.56
CA LYS A 127 -8.86 10.89 -9.16
C LYS A 127 -8.81 10.83 -7.64
N LYS A 128 -9.38 9.77 -7.06
CA LYS A 128 -9.37 9.51 -5.62
C LYS A 128 -8.49 8.29 -5.37
N ILE A 129 -7.44 8.47 -4.58
CA ILE A 129 -6.52 7.40 -4.17
C ILE A 129 -6.71 7.20 -2.67
N ALA A 130 -7.02 5.98 -2.25
CA ALA A 130 -7.22 5.68 -0.83
C ALA A 130 -5.86 5.64 -0.12
N LEU A 131 -5.71 6.36 0.99
CA LEU A 131 -4.52 6.28 1.82
C LEU A 131 -4.78 5.26 2.93
N THR A 132 -3.88 4.29 3.05
CA THR A 132 -3.98 3.19 4.01
C THR A 132 -2.97 3.41 5.14
N ASN A 133 -3.35 3.11 6.38
CA ASN A 133 -2.47 3.24 7.55
C ASN A 133 -1.26 2.29 7.50
N THR A 134 -1.26 1.34 6.56
CA THR A 134 -0.15 0.44 6.31
C THR A 134 0.89 1.05 5.36
N GLN A 135 0.79 2.32 4.95
CA GLN A 135 1.79 2.94 4.08
C GLN A 135 3.06 3.33 4.85
N ASN A 136 4.22 3.23 4.19
CA ASN A 136 5.52 3.60 4.75
C ASN A 136 5.78 5.12 4.77
N LYS A 137 4.80 5.94 4.36
CA LYS A 137 4.86 7.40 4.28
C LYS A 137 3.57 7.99 4.82
N SER A 138 3.70 9.10 5.54
CA SER A 138 2.55 9.85 6.05
C SER A 138 1.85 10.63 4.93
N GLU A 139 0.61 11.02 5.18
CA GLU A 139 -0.16 11.85 4.26
C GLU A 139 0.50 13.23 4.06
N GLU A 140 1.13 13.75 5.12
CA GLU A 140 1.90 14.99 5.09
C GLU A 140 3.15 14.86 4.19
N ASP A 141 3.87 13.74 4.28
CA ASP A 141 5.02 13.47 3.40
C ASP A 141 4.59 13.42 1.93
N ILE A 142 3.44 12.78 1.64
CA ILE A 142 2.88 12.70 0.30
C ILE A 142 2.54 14.09 -0.24
N MET A 143 1.84 14.92 0.54
CA MET A 143 1.50 16.28 0.15
C MET A 143 2.74 17.15 -0.04
N THR A 144 3.73 17.01 0.84
CA THR A 144 5.01 17.72 0.75
C THR A 144 5.73 17.37 -0.55
N ALA A 145 5.75 16.08 -0.93
CA ALA A 145 6.34 15.64 -2.19
C ALA A 145 5.61 16.23 -3.41
N ILE A 146 4.26 16.24 -3.43
CA ILE A 146 3.48 16.85 -4.52
C ILE A 146 3.83 18.33 -4.66
N ILE A 147 3.81 19.07 -3.54
CA ILE A 147 4.11 20.51 -3.54
C ILE A 147 5.54 20.78 -4.03
N TYR A 148 6.50 19.96 -3.60
CA TYR A 148 7.91 20.08 -3.98
C TYR A 148 8.09 19.95 -5.50
N PHE A 149 7.64 18.85 -6.10
CA PHE A 149 7.79 18.63 -7.55
C PHE A 149 6.96 19.62 -8.38
N TRP A 150 5.80 20.04 -7.88
CA TRP A 150 4.99 21.09 -8.51
C TRP A 150 5.72 22.44 -8.58
N LYS A 151 6.35 22.85 -7.47
CA LYS A 151 7.15 24.08 -7.42
C LYS A 151 8.33 24.03 -8.39
N ILE A 152 9.03 22.89 -8.45
CA ILE A 152 10.14 22.69 -9.39
C ILE A 152 9.67 22.82 -10.84
N TYR A 153 8.55 22.19 -11.19
CA TYR A 153 7.98 22.29 -12.53
C TYR A 153 7.64 23.74 -12.88
N LYS A 154 6.97 24.48 -11.96
CA LYS A 154 6.64 25.89 -12.17
C LYS A 154 7.86 26.79 -12.30
N ALA A 155 8.95 26.52 -11.60
CA ALA A 155 10.16 27.33 -11.67
C ALA A 155 10.95 27.17 -12.98
N LYS A 156 10.72 26.07 -13.72
CA LYS A 156 11.36 25.81 -15.03
C LYS A 156 10.57 26.33 -16.23
N LYS A 157 9.38 26.89 -16.00
CA LYS A 157 8.50 27.46 -17.02
C LYS A 157 8.61 28.98 -17.01
#